data_AF-A0A517T7X0-F1
#
_entry.id   AF-A0A517T7X0-F1
#
_cell.length_a   1.000
_cell.length_b   1.000
_cell.length_c   1.000
_cell.angle_alpha   90.00
_cell.angle_beta   90.00
_cell.angle_gamma   90.00
#
_symmetry.space_group_name_H-M   'P 1'
#
loop_
_entity.id
_entity.type
_entity.pdbx_description
1 polymer ?
#
loop_
_entity_poly.entity_id
_entity_poly.type
_entity_poly.pdbx_seq_one_letter_code
_entity_poly.pdbx_strand_id
1 'polypeptide(L)'
;MKDGYSRSMILIWGMLLFALSPGVISAQEEFVPFELRPYEVSVLVSITPDVEATYHLRERLESRLPLHFERTWGARCQFTIDAKTSSALEFSENVANLIDSYEQASRTPPIFEESESLIASVENDVAPPNSEPATTQPNTSLKVPDKVFTVRLEERGPSIAVIIREWDATLEAWGLESVRLTSPSLLEITVASAIADCFRPIFEIQKVEDDGTVRILSRGGSLPVPDSSVSIASITKFVRPFYRLYNRDKALRDIQIVPWTYLELNSSEQSKMTTTPISALRRPIAARRRGTVESYAIGIRMLEPTTTLTVTRKGLDNPFAGRLVDVYEKEPTMAKDDENAPTPLSNLVTDRSGQVLLKSMGLEHPVWVVVRSGSATLSRVPLLIGESAAVKLELPDDSIRLAYEGYLSKLTSDITDIVAKRELLIIRARKAAGKNEFDEAERLYKEILKLPNRGNFTRELNGSRAKATDDAQRAGNRVAERRIKVLSEEMQTIIDKYLATSTVDELKKFIQDMRNDAL
;
A
#
# COMPACT_ATOMS: atom_id res chain seq x y z
N MET A 1 68.47 1.87 -53.01
CA MET A 1 68.43 0.41 -52.77
C MET A 1 67.11 0.15 -52.09
N LYS A 2 66.07 -0.11 -52.90
CA LYS A 2 65.67 -1.46 -53.36
C LYS A 2 65.28 -2.31 -52.16
N ASP A 3 64.16 -3.00 -52.04
CA ASP A 3 62.93 -3.29 -52.80
C ASP A 3 62.18 -4.17 -51.76
N GLY A 4 60.86 -4.20 -51.54
CA GLY A 4 59.77 -4.25 -52.49
C GLY A 4 59.06 -5.61 -52.36
N TYR A 5 57.72 -5.56 -52.38
CA TYR A 5 56.79 -6.65 -52.75
C TYR A 5 56.59 -7.82 -51.76
N SER A 6 55.43 -8.48 -51.62
CA SER A 6 54.06 -8.36 -52.15
C SER A 6 53.25 -9.60 -51.73
N ARG A 7 51.92 -9.53 -51.90
CA ARG A 7 50.90 -10.61 -52.05
C ARG A 7 50.26 -11.08 -50.74
N SER A 8 48.99 -10.84 -50.41
CA SER A 8 47.70 -10.79 -51.13
C SER A 8 47.30 -12.07 -51.89
N MET A 9 46.17 -12.63 -51.42
CA MET A 9 45.22 -13.55 -52.09
C MET A 9 45.64 -15.01 -52.34
N ILE A 10 45.00 -15.94 -51.60
CA ILE A 10 44.32 -17.11 -52.19
C ILE A 10 42.91 -17.21 -51.59
N LEU A 11 41.93 -17.27 -52.49
CA LEU A 11 40.49 -17.43 -52.32
C LEU A 11 40.10 -18.92 -52.10
N ILE A 12 39.00 -19.11 -51.37
CA ILE A 12 37.92 -20.12 -51.55
C ILE A 12 38.33 -21.60 -51.57
N TRP A 13 37.81 -22.37 -50.61
CA TRP A 13 36.94 -23.55 -50.82
C TRP A 13 36.57 -24.15 -49.45
N GLY A 14 35.28 -24.29 -49.16
CA GLY A 14 34.82 -24.91 -47.91
C GLY A 14 33.35 -24.66 -47.52
N MET A 15 32.45 -24.51 -48.50
CA MET A 15 31.02 -24.72 -48.29
C MET A 15 30.73 -26.17 -48.69
N LEU A 16 30.40 -27.04 -47.74
CA LEU A 16 29.51 -28.21 -47.94
C LEU A 16 29.25 -28.94 -46.61
N LEU A 17 27.96 -29.02 -46.29
CA LEU A 17 27.28 -30.11 -45.58
C LEU A 17 27.69 -30.38 -44.12
N PHE A 18 27.03 -29.69 -43.19
CA PHE A 18 26.48 -30.41 -42.03
C PHE A 18 25.03 -30.77 -42.34
N ALA A 19 24.86 -32.05 -42.67
CA ALA A 19 23.58 -32.70 -42.82
C ALA A 19 22.83 -32.70 -41.48
N LEU A 20 21.52 -32.53 -41.59
CA LEU A 20 20.51 -32.77 -40.58
C LEU A 20 20.75 -34.11 -39.87
N SER A 21 21.09 -34.04 -38.58
CA SER A 21 20.77 -35.10 -37.62
C SER A 21 19.62 -34.59 -36.76
N PRO A 22 18.42 -35.20 -36.78
CA PRO A 22 17.40 -34.93 -35.79
C PRO A 22 17.77 -35.72 -34.52
N GLY A 23 18.82 -35.25 -33.85
CA GLY A 23 19.28 -35.81 -32.59
C GLY A 23 18.96 -34.84 -31.47
N VAL A 24 17.84 -35.09 -30.78
CA VAL A 24 17.52 -34.69 -29.40
C VAL A 24 18.33 -33.49 -28.88
N ILE A 25 17.89 -32.28 -29.26
CA ILE A 25 18.24 -31.07 -28.51
C ILE A 25 17.37 -31.14 -27.25
N SER A 26 17.94 -31.60 -26.13
CA SER A 26 17.35 -31.32 -24.83
C SER A 26 17.22 -29.80 -24.73
N ALA A 27 16.01 -29.29 -24.58
CA ALA A 27 15.72 -27.88 -24.42
C ALA A 27 16.39 -27.36 -23.13
N GLN A 28 17.67 -26.97 -23.22
CA GLN A 28 18.19 -25.93 -22.35
C GLN A 28 17.43 -24.68 -22.76
N GLU A 29 16.42 -24.29 -21.97
CA GLU A 29 15.81 -22.98 -22.07
C GLU A 29 16.94 -21.94 -22.07
N GLU A 30 17.18 -21.33 -23.23
CA GLU A 30 18.13 -20.25 -23.36
C GLU A 30 17.74 -19.18 -22.33
N PHE A 31 18.66 -18.84 -21.43
CA PHE A 31 18.41 -17.87 -20.38
C PHE A 31 18.24 -16.49 -21.01
N VAL A 32 17.02 -16.16 -21.43
CA VAL A 32 16.67 -14.84 -21.96
C VAL A 32 16.73 -13.84 -20.79
N PRO A 33 17.59 -12.80 -20.86
CA PRO A 33 17.65 -11.77 -19.83
C PRO A 33 16.28 -11.14 -19.58
N PHE A 34 15.98 -10.80 -18.33
CA PHE A 34 14.68 -10.26 -17.92
C PHE A 34 14.23 -9.05 -18.76
N GLU A 35 15.17 -8.17 -19.12
CA GLU A 35 14.93 -6.98 -19.95
C GLU A 35 14.59 -7.26 -21.42
N LEU A 36 14.91 -8.46 -21.92
CA LEU A 36 14.62 -8.93 -23.27
C LEU A 36 13.46 -9.94 -23.31
N ARG A 37 12.95 -10.35 -22.14
CA ARG A 37 11.84 -11.30 -22.06
C ARG A 37 10.51 -10.57 -22.33
N PRO A 38 9.78 -10.89 -23.42
CA PRO A 38 8.46 -10.31 -23.64
C PRO A 38 7.46 -10.77 -22.56
N TYR A 39 6.33 -10.08 -22.50
CA TYR A 39 5.18 -10.53 -21.73
C TYR A 39 4.33 -11.47 -22.57
N GLU A 40 3.93 -12.59 -21.99
CA GLU A 40 2.88 -13.45 -22.54
C GLU A 40 1.55 -13.00 -21.95
N VAL A 41 0.68 -12.46 -22.80
CA VAL A 41 -0.57 -11.84 -22.39
C VAL A 41 -1.75 -12.61 -22.98
N SER A 42 -2.64 -13.09 -22.11
CA SER A 42 -3.91 -13.67 -22.53
C SER A 42 -5.02 -12.63 -22.39
N VAL A 43 -5.87 -12.48 -23.40
CA VAL A 43 -7.02 -11.57 -23.40
C VAL A 43 -8.28 -12.40 -23.57
N LEU A 44 -9.06 -12.49 -22.51
CA LEU A 44 -10.31 -13.22 -22.44
C LEU A 44 -11.46 -12.24 -22.63
N VAL A 45 -12.21 -12.36 -23.72
CA VAL A 45 -13.31 -11.45 -24.06
C VAL A 45 -14.64 -12.16 -23.87
N SER A 46 -15.52 -11.60 -23.04
CA SER A 46 -16.92 -12.01 -22.89
C SER A 46 -17.84 -10.99 -23.54
N ILE A 47 -18.69 -11.47 -24.44
CA ILE A 47 -19.73 -10.67 -25.09
C ILE A 47 -21.08 -11.07 -24.49
N THR A 48 -21.81 -10.11 -23.92
CA THR A 48 -23.16 -10.37 -23.41
C THR A 48 -24.11 -10.76 -24.55
N PRO A 49 -25.01 -11.74 -24.36
CA PRO A 49 -25.88 -12.25 -25.45
C PRO A 49 -26.77 -11.20 -26.11
N ASP A 50 -27.11 -10.15 -25.37
CA ASP A 50 -28.02 -9.09 -25.82
C ASP A 50 -27.36 -8.11 -26.81
N VAL A 51 -26.05 -8.20 -27.03
CA VAL A 51 -25.34 -7.37 -28.01
C VAL A 51 -25.72 -7.84 -29.43
N GLU A 52 -26.63 -7.11 -30.09
CA GLU A 52 -27.34 -7.47 -31.34
C GLU A 52 -26.47 -7.90 -32.55
N ALA A 53 -25.14 -7.83 -32.46
CA ALA A 53 -24.18 -8.22 -33.51
C ALA A 53 -23.07 -9.18 -33.01
N THR A 54 -23.36 -10.02 -32.02
CA THR A 54 -22.38 -10.85 -31.29
C THR A 54 -21.39 -11.62 -32.19
N TYR A 55 -21.85 -12.22 -33.30
CA TYR A 55 -20.95 -12.97 -34.20
C TYR A 55 -19.97 -12.07 -34.96
N HIS A 56 -20.47 -11.04 -35.65
CA HIS A 56 -19.62 -10.12 -36.41
C HIS A 56 -18.67 -9.32 -35.52
N LEU A 57 -19.12 -8.99 -34.31
CA LEU A 57 -18.31 -8.29 -33.33
C LEU A 57 -17.18 -9.18 -32.81
N ARG A 58 -17.44 -10.46 -32.57
CA ARG A 58 -16.41 -11.45 -32.23
C ARG A 58 -15.36 -11.60 -33.33
N GLU A 59 -15.79 -11.86 -34.57
CA GLU A 59 -14.89 -12.00 -35.72
C GLU A 59 -14.04 -10.74 -35.93
N ARG A 60 -14.64 -9.56 -35.74
CA ARG A 60 -13.95 -8.28 -35.83
C ARG A 60 -12.91 -8.10 -34.72
N LEU A 61 -13.20 -8.50 -33.48
CA LEU A 61 -12.25 -8.46 -32.37
C LEU A 61 -11.08 -9.42 -32.60
N GLU A 62 -11.36 -10.69 -32.94
CA GLU A 62 -10.33 -11.70 -33.16
C GLU A 62 -9.41 -11.35 -34.34
N SER A 63 -9.95 -10.72 -35.40
CA SER A 63 -9.15 -10.35 -36.58
C SER A 63 -8.41 -9.02 -36.46
N ARG A 64 -9.00 -7.99 -35.83
CA ARG A 64 -8.43 -6.63 -35.83
C ARG A 64 -7.69 -6.26 -34.55
N LEU A 65 -8.10 -6.81 -33.40
CA LEU A 65 -7.46 -6.48 -32.13
C LEU A 65 -5.96 -6.88 -32.09
N PRO A 66 -5.52 -8.02 -32.67
CA PRO A 66 -4.08 -8.33 -32.78
C PRO A 66 -3.29 -7.25 -33.53
N LEU A 67 -3.86 -6.67 -34.60
CA LEU A 67 -3.20 -5.60 -35.35
C LEU A 67 -3.04 -4.32 -34.52
N HIS A 68 -4.02 -4.01 -33.67
CA HIS A 68 -3.91 -2.90 -32.73
C HIS A 68 -2.85 -3.18 -31.66
N PHE A 69 -2.81 -4.39 -31.12
CA PHE A 69 -1.78 -4.76 -30.14
C PHE A 69 -0.37 -4.72 -30.72
N GLU A 70 -0.15 -5.23 -31.93
CA GLU A 70 1.15 -5.17 -32.59
C GLU A 70 1.60 -3.72 -32.82
N ARG A 71 0.68 -2.83 -33.20
CA ARG A 71 0.96 -1.40 -33.38
C ARG A 71 1.22 -0.67 -32.07
N THR A 72 0.63 -1.11 -30.97
CA THR A 72 0.78 -0.46 -29.67
C THR A 72 2.00 -0.99 -28.92
N TRP A 73 2.10 -2.30 -28.75
CA TRP A 73 3.11 -2.95 -27.90
C TRP A 73 4.30 -3.52 -28.67
N GLY A 74 4.10 -3.89 -29.94
CA GLY A 74 5.10 -4.60 -30.75
C GLY A 74 5.66 -5.83 -30.04
N ALA A 75 6.97 -6.04 -30.19
CA ALA A 75 7.67 -7.21 -29.65
C ALA A 75 7.64 -7.33 -28.12
N ARG A 76 7.24 -6.29 -27.38
CA ARG A 76 7.23 -6.31 -25.91
C ARG A 76 6.19 -7.27 -25.33
N CYS A 77 5.07 -7.47 -26.03
CA CYS A 77 3.96 -8.28 -25.53
C CYS A 77 3.47 -9.21 -26.64
N GLN A 78 3.34 -10.50 -26.33
CA GLN A 78 2.74 -11.52 -27.20
C GLN A 78 1.32 -11.77 -26.70
N PHE A 79 0.32 -11.42 -27.52
CA PHE A 79 -1.08 -11.53 -27.15
C PHE A 79 -1.73 -12.80 -27.70
N THR A 80 -2.48 -13.49 -26.87
CA THR A 80 -3.43 -14.54 -27.26
C THR A 80 -4.84 -14.07 -26.91
N ILE A 81 -5.77 -14.13 -27.86
CA ILE A 81 -7.13 -13.63 -27.68
C ILE A 81 -8.11 -14.81 -27.74
N ASP A 82 -8.96 -14.93 -26.73
CA ASP A 82 -10.07 -15.89 -26.69
C ASP A 82 -11.37 -15.12 -26.45
N ALA A 83 -12.19 -14.98 -27.50
CA ALA A 83 -13.47 -14.29 -27.43
C ALA A 83 -14.62 -15.30 -27.40
N LYS A 84 -15.48 -15.20 -26.39
CA LYS A 84 -16.62 -16.10 -26.18
C LYS A 84 -17.89 -15.32 -25.89
N THR A 85 -19.00 -15.89 -26.32
CA THR A 85 -20.34 -15.44 -25.91
C THR A 85 -20.71 -16.21 -24.66
N SER A 86 -20.91 -15.50 -23.56
CA SER A 86 -21.24 -16.08 -22.27
C SER A 86 -21.98 -15.06 -21.42
N SER A 87 -22.83 -15.55 -20.52
CA SER A 87 -23.37 -14.69 -19.46
C SER A 87 -22.23 -14.19 -18.54
N ALA A 88 -22.47 -13.09 -17.83
CA ALA A 88 -21.47 -12.54 -16.91
C ALA A 88 -21.09 -13.51 -15.78
N LEU A 89 -22.05 -14.32 -15.31
CA LEU A 89 -21.83 -15.34 -14.28
C LEU A 89 -20.95 -16.49 -14.79
N GLU A 90 -21.30 -17.08 -15.93
CA GLU A 90 -20.51 -18.16 -16.54
C GLU A 90 -19.08 -17.69 -16.87
N PHE A 91 -18.93 -16.47 -17.37
CA PHE A 91 -17.62 -15.91 -17.64
C PHE A 91 -16.80 -15.76 -16.35
N SER A 92 -17.40 -15.24 -15.28
CA SER A 92 -16.75 -15.08 -13.99
C SER A 92 -16.30 -16.43 -13.42
N GLU A 93 -17.13 -17.47 -13.52
CA GLU A 93 -16.78 -18.82 -13.06
C GLU A 93 -15.66 -19.44 -13.90
N ASN A 94 -15.72 -19.32 -15.22
CA ASN A 94 -14.67 -19.81 -16.12
C ASN A 94 -13.32 -19.13 -15.87
N VAL A 95 -13.33 -17.81 -15.64
CA VAL A 95 -12.12 -17.04 -15.31
C VAL A 95 -11.58 -17.47 -13.95
N ALA A 96 -12.43 -17.64 -12.94
CA ALA A 96 -12.00 -18.09 -11.61
C ALA A 96 -11.35 -19.47 -11.68
N ASN A 97 -11.98 -20.45 -12.34
CA ASN A 97 -11.44 -21.79 -12.51
C ASN A 97 -10.10 -21.79 -13.26
N LEU A 98 -9.97 -20.94 -14.29
CA LEU A 98 -8.73 -20.83 -15.06
C LEU A 98 -7.60 -20.23 -14.20
N ILE A 99 -7.88 -19.19 -13.42
CA ILE A 99 -6.89 -18.57 -12.54
C ILE A 99 -6.48 -19.52 -11.42
N ASP A 100 -7.44 -20.24 -10.82
CA ASP A 100 -7.14 -21.27 -9.82
C ASP A 100 -6.18 -22.33 -10.41
N SER A 101 -6.37 -22.73 -11.68
CA SER A 101 -5.46 -23.66 -12.36
C SER A 101 -4.05 -23.07 -12.56
N TYR A 102 -3.94 -21.78 -12.84
CA TYR A 102 -2.66 -21.09 -12.97
C TYR A 102 -1.93 -20.94 -11.63
N GLU A 103 -2.64 -20.58 -10.55
CA GLU A 103 -2.09 -20.50 -9.20
C GLU A 103 -1.67 -21.87 -8.66
N GLN A 104 -2.39 -22.94 -9.01
CA GLN A 104 -1.97 -24.30 -8.67
C GLN A 104 -0.71 -24.72 -9.43
N ALA A 105 -0.61 -24.35 -10.71
CA ALA A 105 0.58 -24.61 -11.51
C ALA A 105 1.82 -23.88 -10.98
N SER A 106 1.70 -22.63 -10.50
CA SER A 106 2.81 -21.86 -9.93
C SER A 106 3.32 -22.39 -8.58
N ARG A 107 2.45 -23.06 -7.83
CA ARG A 107 2.73 -23.63 -6.49
C ARG A 107 3.22 -25.07 -6.54
N THR A 108 3.06 -25.75 -7.66
CA THR A 108 3.58 -27.09 -7.87
C THR A 108 5.06 -27.00 -8.24
N PRO A 109 5.97 -27.71 -7.57
CA PRO A 109 7.38 -27.71 -7.94
C PRO A 109 7.54 -28.21 -9.39
N PRO A 110 8.48 -27.66 -10.17
CA PRO A 110 8.76 -28.19 -11.50
C PRO A 110 9.13 -29.67 -11.35
N ILE A 111 8.35 -30.54 -12.00
CA ILE A 111 8.67 -31.96 -12.09
C ILE A 111 9.91 -32.02 -12.97
N PHE A 112 11.08 -32.13 -12.35
CA PHE A 112 12.26 -32.57 -13.07
C PHE A 112 12.04 -34.06 -13.34
N GLU A 113 11.74 -34.40 -14.59
CA GLU A 113 11.92 -35.78 -15.03
C GLU A 113 13.41 -36.09 -14.85
N GLU A 114 13.75 -36.74 -13.74
CA GLU A 114 15.05 -37.37 -13.59
C GLU A 114 15.17 -38.41 -14.69
N SER A 115 15.92 -38.07 -15.74
CA SER A 115 16.37 -39.00 -16.76
C SER A 115 17.43 -39.94 -16.17
N GLU A 116 17.07 -40.68 -15.12
CA GLU A 116 17.85 -41.77 -14.54
C GLU A 116 17.07 -43.08 -14.66
N SER A 117 17.12 -43.70 -15.84
CA SER A 117 17.08 -45.16 -16.00
C SER A 117 17.28 -45.56 -17.46
N LEU A 118 18.45 -45.24 -18.01
CA LEU A 118 18.95 -45.85 -19.24
C LEU A 118 20.40 -46.30 -19.05
N ILE A 119 20.68 -47.05 -17.98
CA ILE A 119 21.73 -48.08 -17.89
C ILE A 119 21.32 -49.02 -16.74
N ALA A 120 20.59 -50.08 -17.05
CA ALA A 120 20.73 -51.39 -16.42
C ALA A 120 19.83 -52.42 -17.12
N SER A 121 20.35 -53.65 -17.24
CA SER A 121 19.67 -54.90 -17.61
C SER A 121 19.18 -55.04 -19.06
N VAL A 122 20.13 -55.39 -19.92
CA VAL A 122 19.94 -56.48 -20.91
C VAL A 122 19.66 -57.80 -20.16
N GLU A 123 18.84 -58.66 -20.77
CA GLU A 123 18.49 -60.05 -20.40
C GLU A 123 17.46 -60.28 -19.27
N ASN A 124 16.18 -60.39 -19.63
CA ASN A 124 15.54 -61.70 -19.85
C ASN A 124 14.07 -61.55 -20.30
N ASP A 125 13.74 -62.23 -21.40
CA ASP A 125 12.40 -62.59 -21.83
C ASP A 125 11.65 -63.36 -20.73
N VAL A 126 10.42 -62.96 -20.40
CA VAL A 126 9.21 -63.81 -20.26
C VAL A 126 8.01 -62.87 -20.00
N ALA A 127 7.04 -62.85 -20.91
CA ALA A 127 5.76 -62.17 -20.75
C ALA A 127 4.82 -62.90 -19.77
N PRO A 128 3.88 -62.16 -19.15
CA PRO A 128 2.48 -62.60 -19.21
C PRO A 128 1.51 -61.48 -19.64
N PRO A 129 0.33 -61.84 -20.19
CA PRO A 129 -0.65 -60.89 -20.71
C PRO A 129 -1.60 -60.39 -19.62
N ASN A 130 -2.21 -59.23 -19.88
CA ASN A 130 -3.25 -58.53 -19.12
C ASN A 130 -2.74 -57.43 -18.16
N SER A 131 -2.47 -56.26 -18.75
CA SER A 131 -2.79 -54.98 -18.11
C SER A 131 -3.53 -54.11 -19.11
N GLU A 132 -4.67 -53.58 -18.65
CA GLU A 132 -5.51 -52.61 -19.36
C GLU A 132 -4.67 -51.40 -19.78
N PRO A 133 -5.00 -50.72 -20.90
CA PRO A 133 -4.27 -49.54 -21.31
C PRO A 133 -4.47 -48.46 -20.24
N ALA A 134 -3.44 -48.24 -19.42
CA ALA A 134 -3.33 -47.06 -18.58
C ALA A 134 -3.46 -45.86 -19.51
N THR A 135 -4.58 -45.14 -19.40
CA THR A 135 -4.82 -43.86 -20.05
C THR A 135 -3.66 -42.94 -19.72
N THR A 136 -2.73 -42.83 -20.66
CA THR A 136 -1.65 -41.87 -20.63
C THR A 136 -2.32 -40.52 -20.83
N GLN A 137 -2.73 -39.86 -19.74
CA GLN A 137 -3.09 -38.45 -19.81
C GLN A 137 -1.83 -37.72 -20.26
N PRO A 138 -1.84 -37.00 -21.40
CA PRO A 138 -0.71 -36.17 -21.76
C PRO A 138 -0.57 -35.11 -20.68
N ASN A 139 0.50 -35.22 -19.89
CA ASN A 139 0.95 -34.24 -18.91
C ASN A 139 1.49 -33.02 -19.68
N THR A 140 0.60 -32.31 -20.36
CA THR A 140 0.90 -31.03 -21.00
C THR A 140 1.02 -30.03 -19.87
N SER A 141 2.25 -29.64 -19.50
CA SER A 141 2.49 -28.56 -18.55
C SER A 141 1.74 -27.31 -19.04
N LEU A 142 0.74 -26.88 -18.27
CA LEU A 142 -0.05 -25.72 -18.60
C LEU A 142 0.87 -24.50 -18.63
N LYS A 143 1.05 -23.89 -19.80
CA LYS A 143 1.84 -22.67 -19.94
C LYS A 143 1.06 -21.50 -19.34
N VAL A 144 1.53 -21.00 -18.20
CA VAL A 144 0.87 -19.89 -17.48
C VAL A 144 1.27 -18.57 -18.15
N PRO A 145 0.32 -17.76 -18.65
CA PRO A 145 0.63 -16.44 -19.17
C PRO A 145 1.06 -15.50 -18.03
N ASP A 146 1.89 -14.52 -18.34
CA ASP A 146 2.33 -13.54 -17.34
C ASP A 146 1.19 -12.63 -16.88
N LYS A 147 0.26 -12.33 -17.80
CA LYS A 147 -0.87 -11.44 -17.57
C LYS A 147 -2.11 -11.98 -18.24
N VAL A 148 -3.25 -11.84 -17.56
CA VAL A 148 -4.57 -12.15 -18.10
C VAL A 148 -5.43 -10.90 -18.03
N PHE A 149 -5.91 -10.42 -19.17
CA PHE A 149 -6.91 -9.37 -19.24
C PHE A 149 -8.28 -10.00 -19.44
N THR A 150 -9.21 -9.67 -18.56
CA THR A 150 -10.62 -9.91 -18.79
C THR A 150 -11.23 -8.69 -19.44
N VAL A 151 -12.01 -8.89 -20.49
CA VAL A 151 -12.73 -7.85 -21.22
C VAL A 151 -14.18 -8.27 -21.28
N ARG A 152 -15.07 -7.54 -20.61
CA ARG A 152 -16.51 -7.76 -20.68
C ARG A 152 -17.16 -6.63 -21.46
N LEU A 153 -17.97 -7.01 -22.43
CA LEU A 153 -18.72 -6.08 -23.27
C LEU A 153 -20.21 -6.13 -22.90
N GLU A 154 -20.74 -4.99 -22.47
CA GLU A 154 -22.16 -4.82 -22.12
C GLU A 154 -22.79 -3.73 -22.98
N GLU A 155 -23.99 -3.97 -23.50
CA GLU A 155 -24.75 -2.94 -24.19
C GLU A 155 -25.31 -1.90 -23.21
N ARG A 156 -25.15 -0.61 -23.53
CA ARG A 156 -25.66 0.53 -22.76
C ARG A 156 -26.32 1.51 -23.72
N GLY A 157 -27.48 1.11 -24.26
CA GLY A 157 -28.18 1.87 -25.28
C GLY A 157 -27.34 1.95 -26.57
N PRO A 158 -27.03 3.14 -27.12
CA PRO A 158 -26.25 3.26 -28.36
C PRO A 158 -24.75 3.00 -28.17
N SER A 159 -24.30 2.81 -26.94
CA SER A 159 -22.90 2.64 -26.58
C SER A 159 -22.65 1.23 -26.04
N ILE A 160 -21.41 0.78 -26.14
CA ILE A 160 -20.91 -0.44 -25.51
C ILE A 160 -20.06 -0.03 -24.30
N ALA A 161 -20.36 -0.59 -23.14
CA ALA A 161 -19.47 -0.54 -21.99
C ALA A 161 -18.40 -1.63 -22.13
N VAL A 162 -17.15 -1.19 -22.16
CA VAL A 162 -15.95 -2.03 -22.13
C VAL A 162 -15.44 -2.03 -20.69
N ILE A 163 -15.55 -3.18 -20.04
CA ILE A 163 -15.15 -3.38 -18.65
C ILE A 163 -13.93 -4.28 -18.63
N ILE A 164 -12.80 -3.78 -18.14
CA ILE A 164 -11.50 -4.46 -18.24
C ILE A 164 -10.86 -4.60 -16.87
N ARG A 165 -10.24 -5.76 -16.63
CA ARG A 165 -9.44 -6.01 -15.43
C ARG A 165 -8.23 -6.88 -15.76
N GLU A 166 -7.07 -6.50 -15.23
CA GLU A 166 -5.82 -7.26 -15.35
C GLU A 166 -5.62 -8.17 -14.13
N TRP A 167 -5.31 -9.44 -14.35
CA TRP A 167 -4.68 -10.32 -13.38
C TRP A 167 -3.20 -10.48 -13.73
N ASP A 168 -2.32 -10.40 -12.72
CA ASP A 168 -0.87 -10.55 -12.88
C ASP A 168 -0.39 -11.83 -12.21
N ALA A 169 0.26 -12.71 -12.97
CA ALA A 169 0.75 -14.00 -12.48
C ALA A 169 1.97 -13.88 -11.54
N THR A 170 2.72 -12.78 -11.64
CA THR A 170 3.89 -12.54 -10.77
C THR A 170 3.44 -12.10 -9.37
N LEU A 171 2.33 -11.38 -9.26
CA LEU A 171 1.75 -10.96 -7.99
C LEU A 171 0.63 -11.90 -7.49
N GLU A 172 0.11 -12.78 -8.35
CA GLU A 172 -1.12 -13.57 -8.13
C GLU A 172 -2.28 -12.66 -7.67
N ALA A 173 -2.45 -11.51 -8.35
CA ALA A 173 -3.41 -10.51 -7.92
C ALA A 173 -4.06 -9.72 -9.06
N TRP A 174 -5.35 -9.46 -8.86
CA TRP A 174 -6.15 -8.58 -9.70
C TRP A 174 -5.80 -7.10 -9.50
N GLY A 175 -5.80 -6.36 -10.59
CA GLY A 175 -5.79 -4.90 -10.60
C GLY A 175 -7.18 -4.31 -10.37
N LEU A 176 -7.26 -2.99 -10.52
CA LEU A 176 -8.53 -2.27 -10.55
C LEU A 176 -9.29 -2.56 -11.85
N GLU A 177 -10.61 -2.49 -11.76
CA GLU A 177 -11.49 -2.55 -12.92
C GLU A 177 -11.52 -1.17 -13.60
N SER A 178 -11.41 -1.15 -14.91
CA SER A 178 -11.57 0.05 -15.74
C SER A 178 -12.84 -0.08 -16.56
N VAL A 179 -13.67 0.96 -16.56
CA VAL A 179 -14.89 1.03 -17.37
C VAL A 179 -14.76 2.17 -18.37
N ARG A 180 -15.06 1.87 -19.64
CA ARG A 180 -15.11 2.84 -20.74
C ARG A 180 -16.41 2.67 -21.51
N LEU A 181 -17.05 3.78 -21.90
CA LEU A 181 -18.17 3.76 -22.83
C LEU A 181 -17.63 4.10 -24.23
N THR A 182 -18.04 3.35 -25.24
CA THR A 182 -17.58 3.56 -26.61
C THR A 182 -18.66 3.25 -27.64
N SER A 183 -18.48 3.73 -28.86
CA SER A 183 -19.30 3.35 -29.99
C SER A 183 -18.84 1.99 -30.56
N PRO A 184 -19.73 1.19 -31.16
CA PRO A 184 -19.35 -0.06 -31.83
C PRO A 184 -18.29 0.11 -32.92
N SER A 185 -18.18 1.31 -33.51
CA SER A 185 -17.16 1.62 -34.52
C SER A 185 -15.75 1.78 -33.96
N LEU A 186 -15.59 2.15 -32.68
CA LEU A 186 -14.30 2.40 -32.03
C LEU A 186 -13.90 1.31 -31.03
N LEU A 187 -14.61 0.19 -31.03
CA LEU A 187 -14.51 -0.85 -30.01
C LEU A 187 -13.07 -1.40 -29.86
N GLU A 188 -12.41 -1.80 -30.95
CA GLU A 188 -11.08 -2.42 -30.87
C GLU A 188 -10.03 -1.45 -30.36
N ILE A 189 -10.11 -0.20 -30.83
CA ILE A 189 -9.24 0.89 -30.38
C ILE A 189 -9.45 1.12 -28.89
N THR A 190 -10.71 1.16 -28.45
CA THR A 190 -11.06 1.36 -27.03
C THR A 190 -10.56 0.21 -26.16
N VAL A 191 -10.72 -1.04 -26.62
CA VAL A 191 -10.23 -2.23 -25.89
C VAL A 191 -8.71 -2.18 -25.80
N ALA A 192 -8.00 -1.90 -26.90
CA ALA A 192 -6.55 -1.81 -26.91
C ALA A 192 -6.03 -0.68 -25.99
N SER A 193 -6.63 0.51 -26.05
CA SER A 193 -6.24 1.64 -25.19
C SER A 193 -6.59 1.38 -23.73
N ALA A 194 -7.71 0.74 -23.43
CA ALA A 194 -8.11 0.43 -22.07
C ALA A 194 -7.22 -0.68 -21.46
N ILE A 195 -6.74 -1.64 -22.26
CA ILE A 195 -5.71 -2.60 -21.83
C ILE A 195 -4.40 -1.86 -21.52
N ALA A 196 -3.97 -0.92 -22.37
CA ALA A 196 -2.82 -0.05 -22.07
C ALA A 196 -3.00 0.75 -20.77
N ASP A 197 -4.21 1.22 -20.50
CA ASP A 197 -4.52 1.93 -19.25
C ASP A 197 -4.50 1.02 -18.02
N CYS A 198 -4.74 -0.28 -18.17
CA CYS A 198 -4.78 -1.23 -17.07
C CYS A 198 -3.44 -1.96 -16.85
N PHE A 199 -2.57 -1.99 -17.87
CA PHE A 199 -1.34 -2.76 -17.83
C PHE A 199 -0.38 -2.26 -16.75
N ARG A 200 0.01 -3.16 -15.85
CA ARG A 200 0.98 -2.86 -14.78
C ARG A 200 2.33 -3.51 -15.08
N PRO A 201 3.37 -2.76 -15.50
CA PRO A 201 4.68 -3.35 -15.79
C PRO A 201 5.31 -3.98 -14.54
N ILE A 202 6.06 -5.07 -14.71
CA ILE A 202 6.81 -5.75 -13.66
C ILE A 202 8.30 -5.39 -13.76
N PHE A 203 8.89 -5.17 -12.59
CA PHE A 203 10.29 -4.82 -12.43
C PHE A 203 10.97 -5.79 -11.46
N GLU A 204 12.17 -6.22 -11.79
CA GLU A 204 13.03 -6.94 -10.86
C GLU A 204 13.83 -5.92 -10.02
N ILE A 205 13.80 -6.04 -8.70
CA ILE A 205 14.58 -5.18 -7.80
C ILE A 205 16.00 -5.73 -7.69
N GLN A 206 16.96 -5.12 -8.40
CA GLN A 206 18.34 -5.61 -8.49
C GLN A 206 19.15 -5.35 -7.22
N LYS A 207 19.22 -4.09 -6.80
CA LYS A 207 20.12 -3.64 -5.73
C LYS A 207 19.54 -2.42 -5.01
N VAL A 208 19.79 -2.35 -3.71
CA VAL A 208 19.62 -1.12 -2.91
C VAL A 208 21.00 -0.53 -2.69
N GLU A 209 21.20 0.72 -3.08
CA GLU A 209 22.45 1.46 -2.89
C GLU A 209 22.54 2.03 -1.46
N ASP A 210 23.73 2.48 -1.06
CA ASP A 210 23.99 2.96 0.31
C ASP A 210 23.22 4.25 0.65
N ASP A 211 22.86 5.05 -0.36
CA ASP A 211 22.03 6.25 -0.23
C ASP A 211 20.52 5.94 -0.11
N GLY A 212 20.14 4.66 -0.19
CA GLY A 212 18.76 4.19 -0.14
C GLY A 212 18.04 4.18 -1.50
N THR A 213 18.70 4.60 -2.58
CA THR A 213 18.14 4.46 -3.92
C THR A 213 18.06 3.00 -4.32
N VAL A 214 17.03 2.64 -5.08
CA VAL A 214 16.78 1.25 -5.49
C VAL A 214 16.86 1.13 -6.99
N ARG A 215 17.76 0.27 -7.46
CA ARG A 215 17.91 -0.09 -8.87
C ARG A 215 16.93 -1.19 -9.23
N ILE A 216 16.14 -0.94 -10.25
CA ILE A 216 15.16 -1.89 -10.77
C ILE A 216 15.39 -2.11 -12.27
N LEU A 217 14.99 -3.28 -12.75
CA LEU A 217 15.07 -3.67 -14.15
C LEU A 217 13.65 -3.97 -14.67
N SER A 218 13.22 -3.34 -15.74
CA SER A 218 11.91 -3.60 -16.34
C SER A 218 11.94 -4.83 -17.23
N ARG A 219 10.93 -5.69 -17.10
CA ARG A 219 10.72 -6.80 -18.03
C ARG A 219 10.40 -6.27 -19.44
N GLY A 220 11.03 -6.85 -20.46
CA GLY A 220 10.85 -6.45 -21.85
C GLY A 220 11.19 -4.97 -22.13
N GLY A 221 11.90 -4.30 -21.20
CA GLY A 221 12.21 -2.87 -21.29
C GLY A 221 13.18 -2.53 -22.41
N SER A 222 14.02 -3.48 -22.81
CA SER A 222 14.96 -3.33 -23.93
C SER A 222 14.33 -3.66 -25.29
N LEU A 223 13.09 -4.14 -25.31
CA LEU A 223 12.36 -4.39 -26.56
C LEU A 223 11.75 -3.09 -27.09
N PRO A 224 11.79 -2.88 -28.42
CA PRO A 224 11.22 -1.69 -29.05
C PRO A 224 9.70 -1.68 -28.88
N VAL A 225 9.15 -0.49 -28.65
CA VAL A 225 7.71 -0.26 -28.59
C VAL A 225 7.35 0.75 -29.67
N PRO A 226 6.39 0.42 -30.56
CA PRO A 226 6.03 1.34 -31.64
C PRO A 226 5.25 2.56 -31.13
N ASP A 227 4.43 2.40 -30.09
CA ASP A 227 3.67 3.49 -29.47
C ASP A 227 4.33 3.99 -28.17
N SER A 228 4.76 5.24 -28.13
CA SER A 228 5.41 5.82 -26.96
C SER A 228 4.48 5.96 -25.75
N SER A 229 3.15 5.98 -25.95
CA SER A 229 2.17 6.08 -24.87
C SER A 229 2.17 4.85 -23.95
N VAL A 230 2.61 3.68 -24.46
CA VAL A 230 2.78 2.45 -23.67
C VAL A 230 4.24 2.20 -23.24
N SER A 231 5.08 3.21 -23.37
CA SER A 231 6.41 3.19 -22.78
C SER A 231 6.30 3.13 -21.25
N ILE A 232 7.29 2.51 -20.60
CA ILE A 232 7.30 2.32 -19.13
C ILE A 232 7.16 3.65 -18.39
N ALA A 233 7.90 4.68 -18.85
CA ALA A 233 7.87 6.01 -18.27
C ALA A 233 6.51 6.72 -18.44
N SER A 234 5.75 6.39 -19.49
CA SER A 234 4.42 6.93 -19.73
C SER A 234 3.33 6.22 -18.94
N ILE A 235 3.47 4.91 -18.73
CA ILE A 235 2.40 4.11 -18.09
C ILE A 235 2.47 4.08 -16.56
N THR A 236 3.61 4.39 -15.95
CA THR A 236 3.70 4.39 -14.48
C THR A 236 4.79 5.32 -13.98
N LYS A 237 4.48 6.08 -12.92
CA LYS A 237 5.46 6.92 -12.19
C LYS A 237 5.89 6.30 -10.86
N PHE A 238 5.04 5.47 -10.28
CA PHE A 238 5.28 4.80 -9.01
C PHE A 238 5.16 3.29 -9.17
N VAL A 239 5.98 2.55 -8.44
CA VAL A 239 5.89 1.09 -8.39
C VAL A 239 5.76 0.61 -6.95
N ARG A 240 5.04 -0.49 -6.74
CA ARG A 240 4.84 -1.10 -5.43
C ARG A 240 5.75 -2.32 -5.28
N PRO A 241 6.67 -2.34 -4.30
CA PRO A 241 7.56 -3.47 -4.10
C PRO A 241 6.87 -4.63 -3.41
N PHE A 242 7.27 -5.85 -3.77
CA PHE A 242 6.80 -7.10 -3.16
C PHE A 242 7.86 -8.20 -3.24
N TYR A 243 7.70 -9.22 -2.41
CA TYR A 243 8.59 -10.38 -2.34
C TYR A 243 7.85 -11.65 -2.75
N ARG A 244 8.49 -12.48 -3.57
CA ARG A 244 8.07 -13.87 -3.80
C ARG A 244 8.98 -14.77 -2.96
N LEU A 245 8.37 -15.51 -2.04
CA LEU A 245 9.05 -16.39 -1.10
C LEU A 245 8.90 -17.82 -1.60
N TYR A 246 10.00 -18.52 -1.79
CA TYR A 246 10.00 -19.91 -2.24
C TYR A 246 10.44 -20.85 -1.13
N ASN A 247 9.97 -22.09 -1.22
CA ASN A 247 10.52 -23.20 -0.44
C ASN A 247 11.88 -23.64 -0.99
N ARG A 248 12.55 -24.57 -0.29
CA ARG A 248 13.81 -25.15 -0.77
C ARG A 248 13.64 -25.85 -2.12
N ASP A 249 12.47 -26.42 -2.37
CA ASP A 249 12.11 -27.14 -3.59
C ASP A 249 11.66 -26.20 -4.74
N LYS A 250 11.91 -24.89 -4.60
CA LYS A 250 11.52 -23.83 -5.55
C LYS A 250 10.02 -23.68 -5.81
N ALA A 251 9.16 -24.36 -5.06
CA ALA A 251 7.72 -24.10 -5.04
C ALA A 251 7.43 -22.73 -4.40
N LEU A 252 6.53 -21.95 -5.00
CA LEU A 252 6.09 -20.67 -4.43
C LEU A 252 5.36 -20.92 -3.11
N ARG A 253 5.84 -20.27 -2.04
CA ARG A 253 5.27 -20.38 -0.69
C ARG A 253 4.31 -19.25 -0.38
N ASP A 254 4.73 -18.01 -0.67
CA ASP A 254 4.02 -16.82 -0.25
C ASP A 254 4.44 -15.60 -1.09
N ILE A 255 3.54 -14.64 -1.23
CA ILE A 255 3.78 -13.36 -1.89
C ILE A 255 3.48 -12.24 -0.89
N GLN A 256 4.48 -11.42 -0.59
CA GLN A 256 4.39 -10.37 0.42
C GLN A 256 4.60 -8.99 -0.19
N ILE A 257 3.53 -8.21 -0.29
CA ILE A 257 3.61 -6.79 -0.61
C ILE A 257 4.32 -6.07 0.54
N VAL A 258 5.27 -5.20 0.22
CA VAL A 258 5.90 -4.33 1.23
C VAL A 258 4.88 -3.26 1.61
N PRO A 259 4.36 -3.25 2.84
CA PRO A 259 3.25 -2.38 3.20
C PRO A 259 3.68 -0.91 3.21
N TRP A 260 2.75 -0.02 2.87
CA TRP A 260 2.92 1.43 2.96
C TRP A 260 4.20 1.94 2.31
N THR A 261 4.57 1.35 1.16
CA THR A 261 5.83 1.61 0.48
C THR A 261 5.58 1.76 -1.01
N TYR A 262 6.11 2.85 -1.57
CA TYR A 262 6.11 3.16 -2.99
C TYR A 262 7.54 3.46 -3.43
N LEU A 263 7.89 3.15 -4.67
CA LEU A 263 9.15 3.60 -5.27
C LEU A 263 8.82 4.56 -6.41
N GLU A 264 9.29 5.79 -6.32
CA GLU A 264 9.17 6.80 -7.39
C GLU A 264 10.24 6.54 -8.45
N LEU A 265 9.84 6.50 -9.72
CA LEU A 265 10.76 6.32 -10.84
C LEU A 265 11.43 7.66 -11.17
N ASN A 266 12.76 7.74 -11.04
CA ASN A 266 13.51 9.00 -11.21
C ASN A 266 14.16 9.14 -12.59
N SER A 267 14.76 8.06 -13.08
CA SER A 267 15.50 8.05 -14.35
C SER A 267 15.31 6.71 -15.03
N SER A 268 15.13 6.76 -16.35
CA SER A 268 14.97 5.58 -17.21
C SER A 268 16.07 5.55 -18.26
N GLU A 269 17.07 4.69 -18.07
CA GLU A 269 17.98 4.31 -19.15
C GLU A 269 17.48 2.99 -19.74
N GLN A 270 16.67 3.08 -20.79
CA GLN A 270 16.07 1.91 -21.47
C GLN A 270 15.28 1.01 -20.50
N SER A 271 15.85 -0.12 -20.08
CA SER A 271 15.30 -1.12 -19.18
C SER A 271 15.67 -0.89 -17.71
N LYS A 272 16.73 -0.14 -17.43
CA LYS A 272 17.30 0.05 -16.08
C LYS A 272 16.83 1.38 -15.53
N MET A 273 16.29 1.34 -14.31
CA MET A 273 15.76 2.52 -13.65
C MET A 273 16.28 2.64 -12.22
N THR A 274 16.42 3.88 -11.77
CA THR A 274 16.67 4.21 -10.37
C THR A 274 15.41 4.76 -9.75
N THR A 275 15.20 4.40 -8.48
CA THR A 275 13.99 4.77 -7.75
C THR A 275 14.26 5.27 -6.35
N THR A 276 13.40 6.17 -5.86
CA THR A 276 13.44 6.69 -4.49
C THR A 276 12.30 6.08 -3.68
N PRO A 277 12.57 5.45 -2.52
CA PRO A 277 11.51 4.90 -1.68
C PRO A 277 10.76 5.99 -0.92
N ILE A 278 9.43 5.95 -0.99
CA ILE A 278 8.49 6.71 -0.17
C ILE A 278 7.79 5.69 0.74
N SER A 279 8.15 5.66 2.03
CA SER A 279 7.70 4.60 2.94
C SER A 279 7.49 5.05 4.38
N ALA A 280 6.51 4.43 5.05
CA ALA A 280 6.39 4.50 6.51
C ALA A 280 7.46 3.68 7.25
N LEU A 281 8.19 2.82 6.54
CA LEU A 281 9.21 1.94 7.08
C LEU A 281 10.59 2.58 6.98
N ARG A 282 11.41 2.42 8.02
CA ARG A 282 12.79 2.96 8.04
C ARG A 282 13.71 2.34 6.97
N ARG A 283 13.49 1.07 6.64
CA ARG A 283 14.25 0.30 5.63
C ARG A 283 13.26 -0.61 4.89
N PRO A 284 12.52 -0.09 3.91
CA PRO A 284 11.42 -0.81 3.28
C PRO A 284 11.88 -2.01 2.46
N ILE A 285 13.06 -1.92 1.85
CA ILE A 285 13.61 -2.98 1.00
C ILE A 285 14.91 -3.50 1.62
N ALA A 286 14.99 -4.82 1.78
CA ALA A 286 16.20 -5.48 2.26
C ALA A 286 17.34 -5.37 1.22
N ALA A 287 18.49 -4.86 1.63
CA ALA A 287 19.67 -4.73 0.77
C ALA A 287 20.28 -6.08 0.33
N ARG A 288 20.00 -7.18 1.06
CA ARG A 288 20.57 -8.50 0.78
C ARG A 288 19.49 -9.50 0.40
N ARG A 289 19.60 -10.05 -0.81
CA ARG A 289 18.81 -11.20 -1.27
C ARG A 289 19.19 -12.45 -0.46
N ARG A 290 18.20 -13.14 0.11
CA ARG A 290 18.35 -14.52 0.57
C ARG A 290 17.92 -15.43 -0.58
N GLY A 291 18.65 -16.50 -0.89
CA GLY A 291 18.46 -17.26 -2.14
C GLY A 291 17.06 -17.83 -2.41
N THR A 292 16.18 -17.85 -1.41
CA THR A 292 14.77 -18.28 -1.53
C THR A 292 13.78 -17.12 -1.67
N VAL A 293 14.28 -15.90 -1.87
CA VAL A 293 13.48 -14.66 -1.91
C VAL A 293 13.80 -13.89 -3.19
N GLU A 294 12.81 -13.76 -4.06
CA GLU A 294 12.86 -12.86 -5.20
C GLU A 294 12.18 -11.54 -4.85
N SER A 295 12.73 -10.44 -5.35
CA SER A 295 12.26 -9.09 -5.05
C SER A 295 11.82 -8.42 -6.34
N TYR A 296 10.56 -8.05 -6.40
CA TYR A 296 9.95 -7.44 -7.57
C TYR A 296 9.23 -6.14 -7.18
N ALA A 297 8.89 -5.34 -8.18
CA ALA A 297 7.93 -4.25 -8.05
C ALA A 297 6.94 -4.30 -9.22
N ILE A 298 5.73 -3.84 -8.97
CA ILE A 298 4.67 -3.74 -9.99
C ILE A 298 4.30 -2.27 -10.19
N GLY A 299 4.08 -1.86 -11.45
CA GLY A 299 3.60 -0.53 -11.78
C GLY A 299 2.21 -0.26 -11.19
N ILE A 300 1.98 0.99 -10.80
CA ILE A 300 0.73 1.40 -10.17
C ILE A 300 -0.09 2.24 -11.15
N ARG A 301 -1.37 1.91 -11.27
CA ARG A 301 -2.35 2.66 -12.07
C ARG A 301 -3.37 3.32 -11.15
N MET A 302 -3.50 4.63 -11.27
CA MET A 302 -4.47 5.44 -10.53
C MET A 302 -5.75 5.55 -11.37
N LEU A 303 -6.60 4.53 -11.32
CA LEU A 303 -7.82 4.48 -12.15
C LEU A 303 -9.03 5.14 -11.47
N GLU A 304 -9.00 5.22 -10.13
CA GLU A 304 -10.10 5.79 -9.34
C GLU A 304 -9.77 7.23 -8.89
N PRO A 305 -10.73 8.16 -8.90
CA PRO A 305 -10.51 9.50 -8.36
C PRO A 305 -10.46 9.53 -6.82
N THR A 306 -10.88 8.44 -6.18
CA THR A 306 -11.05 8.33 -4.73
C THR A 306 -10.61 6.98 -4.18
N THR A 307 -10.20 6.95 -2.92
CA THR A 307 -9.89 5.72 -2.17
C THR A 307 -10.57 5.76 -0.82
N THR A 308 -11.29 4.69 -0.48
CA THR A 308 -11.90 4.53 0.85
C THR A 308 -10.87 3.96 1.82
N LEU A 309 -10.48 4.73 2.83
CA LEU A 309 -9.63 4.24 3.92
C LEU A 309 -10.50 3.71 5.06
N THR A 310 -10.33 2.44 5.39
CA THR A 310 -10.96 1.79 6.54
C THR A 310 -9.94 1.64 7.66
N VAL A 311 -10.21 2.25 8.80
CA VAL A 311 -9.36 2.19 9.99
C VAL A 311 -9.94 1.17 10.97
N THR A 312 -9.13 0.21 11.38
CA THR A 312 -9.51 -0.88 12.29
C THR A 312 -8.52 -1.01 13.44
N ARG A 313 -8.90 -1.72 14.50
CA ARG A 313 -7.99 -2.03 15.60
C ARG A 313 -7.14 -3.24 15.24
N LYS A 314 -5.87 -3.23 15.61
CA LYS A 314 -4.95 -4.32 15.33
C LYS A 314 -5.45 -5.63 15.98
N GLY A 315 -5.55 -6.69 15.17
CA GLY A 315 -6.01 -8.00 15.62
C GLY A 315 -7.51 -8.12 15.90
N LEU A 316 -8.29 -7.05 15.65
CA LEU A 316 -9.74 -7.05 15.78
C LEU A 316 -10.34 -6.41 14.54
N ASP A 317 -11.25 -7.11 13.85
CA ASP A 317 -11.92 -6.55 12.67
C ASP A 317 -13.03 -5.53 13.03
N ASN A 318 -12.88 -4.86 14.17
CA ASN A 318 -13.82 -3.87 14.66
C ASN A 318 -13.46 -2.49 14.12
N PRO A 319 -14.40 -1.76 13.49
CA PRO A 319 -14.17 -0.41 12.99
C PRO A 319 -13.68 0.54 14.08
N PHE A 320 -12.71 1.38 13.73
CA PHE A 320 -12.17 2.39 14.63
C PHE A 320 -12.81 3.76 14.36
N ALA A 321 -14.01 3.97 14.88
CA ALA A 321 -14.77 5.20 14.67
C ALA A 321 -14.20 6.42 15.41
N GLY A 322 -14.55 7.62 14.92
CA GLY A 322 -14.24 8.91 15.54
C GLY A 322 -12.76 9.30 15.58
N ARG A 323 -11.93 8.72 14.69
CA ARG A 323 -10.51 9.05 14.56
C ARG A 323 -10.33 10.22 13.61
N LEU A 324 -9.43 11.14 13.96
CA LEU A 324 -9.03 12.24 13.09
C LEU A 324 -8.05 11.70 12.05
N VAL A 325 -8.27 12.04 10.80
CA VAL A 325 -7.46 11.64 9.65
C VAL A 325 -7.05 12.90 8.91
N ASP A 326 -5.77 13.22 8.98
CA ASP A 326 -5.20 14.35 8.27
C ASP A 326 -4.42 13.88 7.07
N VAL A 327 -4.60 14.57 5.95
CA VAL A 327 -3.90 14.29 4.70
C VAL A 327 -2.93 15.41 4.42
N TYR A 328 -1.66 15.07 4.22
CA TYR A 328 -0.59 16.00 3.88
C TYR A 328 -0.02 15.67 2.52
N GLU A 329 0.42 16.68 1.78
CA GLU A 329 1.10 16.48 0.50
C GLU A 329 2.45 15.78 0.68
N LYS A 330 3.19 16.17 1.73
CA LYS A 330 4.53 15.67 2.08
C LYS A 330 4.53 15.14 3.50
N GLU A 331 5.57 14.37 3.84
CA GLU A 331 5.70 13.84 5.18
C GLU A 331 5.79 14.99 6.20
N PRO A 332 4.89 15.07 7.19
CA PRO A 332 4.90 16.20 8.12
C PRO A 332 6.00 16.04 9.16
N THR A 333 6.99 16.94 9.22
CA THR A 333 7.96 16.97 10.32
C THR A 333 7.27 17.48 11.58
N MET A 334 6.84 16.57 12.46
CA MET A 334 6.10 16.93 13.68
C MET A 334 7.10 17.30 14.80
N ALA A 335 7.86 18.38 14.61
CA ALA A 335 8.54 19.03 15.72
C ALA A 335 7.50 19.85 16.51
N LYS A 336 7.51 19.74 17.85
CA LYS A 336 6.43 20.25 18.73
C LYS A 336 6.24 21.77 18.70
N ASP A 337 7.17 22.54 18.11
CA ASP A 337 7.18 24.02 18.12
C ASP A 337 7.58 24.62 16.76
N ASP A 338 7.31 23.94 15.64
CA ASP A 338 7.65 24.48 14.32
C ASP A 338 6.52 25.40 13.81
N GLU A 339 6.77 26.70 13.76
CA GLU A 339 5.87 27.68 13.12
C GLU A 339 5.62 27.35 11.63
N ASN A 340 6.48 26.51 11.02
CA ASN A 340 6.33 25.99 9.67
C ASN A 340 5.69 24.58 9.60
N ALA A 341 4.98 24.13 10.64
CA ALA A 341 4.26 22.87 10.58
C ALA A 341 3.33 22.86 9.35
N PRO A 342 3.44 21.87 8.45
CA PRO A 342 2.67 21.86 7.21
C PRO A 342 1.17 21.82 7.54
N THR A 343 0.38 22.61 6.82
CA THR A 343 -1.07 22.58 6.96
C THR A 343 -1.62 21.34 6.25
N PRO A 344 -2.53 20.57 6.86
CA PRO A 344 -3.14 19.43 6.18
C PRO A 344 -4.00 19.91 5.01
N LEU A 345 -3.92 19.20 3.88
CA LEU A 345 -4.77 19.40 2.70
C LEU A 345 -6.24 19.11 3.03
N SER A 346 -6.47 18.13 3.90
CA SER A 346 -7.80 17.82 4.42
C SER A 346 -7.70 17.27 5.84
N ASN A 347 -8.71 17.59 6.65
CA ASN A 347 -8.92 17.06 7.99
C ASN A 347 -10.28 16.38 8.03
N LEU A 348 -10.28 15.07 8.23
CA LEU A 348 -11.44 14.21 8.11
C LEU A 348 -11.63 13.42 9.41
N VAL A 349 -12.83 12.89 9.62
CA VAL A 349 -13.14 12.03 10.76
C VAL A 349 -13.70 10.72 10.25
N THR A 350 -13.19 9.60 10.76
CA THR A 350 -13.72 8.27 10.42
C THR A 350 -15.15 8.13 10.94
N ASP A 351 -16.05 7.58 10.12
CA ASP A 351 -17.44 7.35 10.49
C ASP A 351 -17.63 6.16 11.48
N ARG A 352 -18.87 5.73 11.71
CA ARG A 352 -19.19 4.61 12.61
C ARG A 352 -18.63 3.26 12.12
N SER A 353 -18.37 3.13 10.83
CA SER A 353 -17.72 1.98 10.20
C SER A 353 -16.20 2.13 10.11
N GLY A 354 -15.63 3.17 10.73
CA GLY A 354 -14.19 3.43 10.70
C GLY A 354 -13.71 3.90 9.33
N GLN A 355 -14.60 4.33 8.45
CA GLN A 355 -14.28 4.66 7.06
C GLN A 355 -14.14 6.16 6.86
N VAL A 356 -13.28 6.52 5.90
CA VAL A 356 -13.15 7.88 5.37
C VAL A 356 -12.86 7.83 3.88
N LEU A 357 -13.52 8.69 3.11
CA LEU A 357 -13.30 8.82 1.68
C LEU A 357 -12.18 9.83 1.39
N LEU A 358 -11.09 9.36 0.80
CA LEU A 358 -9.96 10.18 0.38
C LEU A 358 -10.10 10.53 -1.10
N LYS A 359 -9.89 11.81 -1.44
CA LYS A 359 -9.94 12.31 -2.82
C LYS A 359 -8.53 12.68 -3.27
N SER A 360 -8.17 12.37 -4.52
CA SER A 360 -6.82 12.65 -5.05
C SER A 360 -6.47 14.13 -5.01
N MET A 361 -7.46 15.05 -5.04
CA MET A 361 -7.25 16.50 -5.08
C MET A 361 -6.39 16.96 -6.28
N GLY A 362 -6.33 16.15 -7.34
CA GLY A 362 -5.48 16.42 -8.52
C GLY A 362 -4.01 16.09 -8.30
N LEU A 363 -3.65 15.45 -7.18
CA LEU A 363 -2.30 15.01 -6.90
C LEU A 363 -2.07 13.63 -7.53
N GLU A 364 -0.98 13.54 -8.29
CA GLU A 364 -0.53 12.32 -8.97
C GLU A 364 0.63 11.65 -8.23
N HIS A 365 0.81 11.91 -6.94
CA HIS A 365 1.88 11.35 -6.12
C HIS A 365 1.34 10.89 -4.75
N PRO A 366 2.08 10.04 -4.00
CA PRO A 366 1.64 9.60 -2.69
C PRO A 366 1.43 10.78 -1.74
N VAL A 367 0.32 10.76 -1.00
CA VAL A 367 0.02 11.69 0.10
C VAL A 367 0.26 11.00 1.43
N TRP A 368 0.55 11.77 2.47
CA TRP A 368 0.77 11.26 3.81
C TRP A 368 -0.51 11.33 4.62
N VAL A 369 -1.03 10.15 5.00
CA VAL A 369 -2.19 10.01 5.86
C VAL A 369 -1.71 9.84 7.30
N VAL A 370 -2.13 10.76 8.16
CA VAL A 370 -1.84 10.75 9.59
C VAL A 370 -3.12 10.49 10.36
N VAL A 371 -3.19 9.37 11.07
CA VAL A 371 -4.36 9.04 11.89
C VAL A 371 -4.06 9.36 13.35
N ARG A 372 -4.93 10.16 13.98
CA ARG A 372 -4.81 10.62 15.36
C ARG A 372 -5.94 10.11 16.26
N SER A 373 -5.62 10.05 17.55
CA SER A 373 -6.47 9.71 18.68
C SER A 373 -6.29 10.79 19.74
N GLY A 374 -7.21 11.75 19.83
CA GLY A 374 -6.97 12.95 20.64
C GLY A 374 -5.67 13.65 20.22
N SER A 375 -4.80 13.94 21.18
CA SER A 375 -3.47 14.52 20.93
C SER A 375 -2.43 13.55 20.37
N ALA A 376 -2.67 12.24 20.37
CA ALA A 376 -1.67 11.26 19.96
C ALA A 376 -1.80 10.83 18.50
N THR A 377 -0.68 10.83 17.78
CA THR A 377 -0.57 10.18 16.47
C THR A 377 -0.47 8.66 16.64
N LEU A 378 -1.37 7.93 15.97
CA LEU A 378 -1.39 6.46 15.97
C LEU A 378 -0.61 5.88 14.80
N SER A 379 -0.71 6.50 13.62
CA SER A 379 0.01 6.06 12.42
C SER A 379 0.24 7.20 11.45
N ARG A 380 1.27 7.03 10.61
CA ARG A 380 1.67 7.92 9.53
C ARG A 380 2.05 7.03 8.36
N VAL A 381 1.26 7.05 7.29
CA VAL A 381 1.47 6.17 6.14
C VAL A 381 1.36 6.94 4.83
N PRO A 382 2.24 6.71 3.85
CA PRO A 382 2.00 7.18 2.51
C PRO A 382 0.87 6.36 1.87
N LEU A 383 0.05 7.03 1.06
CA LEU A 383 -1.03 6.43 0.30
C LEU A 383 -1.09 7.08 -1.09
N LEU A 384 -1.14 6.27 -2.14
CA LEU A 384 -1.46 6.76 -3.48
C LEU A 384 -2.97 6.64 -3.71
N ILE A 385 -3.65 7.78 -3.78
CA ILE A 385 -5.11 7.79 -3.97
C ILE A 385 -5.41 7.37 -5.41
N GLY A 386 -6.35 6.44 -5.57
CA GLY A 386 -6.77 5.93 -6.86
C GLY A 386 -6.12 4.61 -7.29
N GLU A 387 -5.11 4.13 -6.55
CA GLU A 387 -4.51 2.81 -6.77
C GLU A 387 -5.44 1.66 -6.34
N SER A 388 -6.28 1.90 -5.35
CA SER A 388 -7.22 0.92 -4.82
C SER A 388 -8.50 1.62 -4.42
N ALA A 389 -9.64 0.98 -4.68
CA ALA A 389 -10.95 1.51 -4.30
C ALA A 389 -11.12 1.56 -2.77
N ALA A 390 -10.52 0.60 -2.06
CA ALA A 390 -10.51 0.53 -0.60
C ALA A 390 -9.16 0.05 -0.07
N VAL A 391 -8.74 0.62 1.07
CA VAL A 391 -7.51 0.26 1.79
C VAL A 391 -7.80 0.15 3.27
N LYS A 392 -7.28 -0.90 3.92
CA LYS A 392 -7.44 -1.14 5.36
C LYS A 392 -6.16 -0.76 6.10
N LEU A 393 -6.30 0.04 7.16
CA LEU A 393 -5.22 0.43 8.07
C LEU A 393 -5.52 -0.08 9.48
N GLU A 394 -4.66 -0.96 9.99
CA GLU A 394 -4.76 -1.48 11.35
C GLU A 394 -3.96 -0.62 12.32
N LEU A 395 -4.59 -0.17 13.40
CA LEU A 395 -4.01 0.70 14.41
C LEU A 395 -3.96 0.03 15.78
N PRO A 396 -2.95 0.33 16.62
CA PRO A 396 -2.94 -0.15 18.00
C PRO A 396 -4.16 0.39 18.77
N ASP A 397 -4.68 -0.41 19.70
CA ASP A 397 -5.74 0.06 20.58
C ASP A 397 -5.17 1.09 21.58
N ASP A 398 -5.73 2.29 21.53
CA ASP A 398 -5.34 3.45 22.33
C ASP A 398 -6.49 3.92 23.25
N SER A 399 -7.53 3.09 23.41
CA SER A 399 -8.75 3.46 24.13
C SER A 399 -8.48 3.84 25.60
N ILE A 400 -7.58 3.13 26.29
CA ILE A 400 -7.26 3.39 27.71
C ILE A 400 -6.61 4.77 27.87
N ARG A 401 -5.63 5.09 27.01
CA ARG A 401 -4.95 6.39 27.02
C ARG A 401 -5.92 7.51 26.65
N LEU A 402 -6.75 7.32 25.63
CA LEU A 402 -7.73 8.31 25.19
C LEU A 402 -8.76 8.61 26.28
N ALA A 403 -9.25 7.58 26.98
CA ALA A 403 -10.16 7.77 28.11
C ALA A 403 -9.50 8.58 29.24
N TYR A 404 -8.23 8.30 29.53
CA TYR A 404 -7.45 9.05 30.52
C TYR A 404 -7.21 10.51 30.08
N GLU A 405 -6.93 10.76 28.81
CA GLU A 405 -6.82 12.10 28.24
C GLU A 405 -8.13 12.89 28.39
N GLY A 406 -9.28 12.25 28.14
CA GLY A 406 -10.58 12.85 28.39
C GLY A 406 -10.81 13.23 29.86
N TYR A 407 -10.34 12.39 30.80
CA TYR A 407 -10.35 12.72 32.23
C TYR A 407 -9.45 13.93 32.55
N LEU A 408 -8.24 14.00 32.00
CA LEU A 408 -7.33 15.13 32.21
C LEU A 408 -7.87 16.43 31.62
N SER A 409 -8.55 16.36 30.47
CA SER A 409 -9.23 17.52 29.88
C SER A 409 -10.31 18.06 30.82
N LYS A 410 -11.10 17.18 31.46
CA LYS A 410 -12.06 17.58 32.50
C LYS A 410 -11.36 18.21 33.71
N LEU A 411 -10.31 17.57 34.23
CA LEU A 411 -9.55 18.09 35.37
C LEU A 411 -8.95 19.47 35.08
N THR A 412 -8.51 19.70 33.84
CA THR A 412 -8.01 20.99 33.36
C THR A 412 -9.12 22.05 33.41
N SER A 413 -10.32 21.73 32.92
CA SER A 413 -11.48 22.62 33.01
C SER A 413 -11.81 22.97 34.46
N ASP A 414 -11.82 21.98 35.36
CA ASP A 414 -12.10 22.19 36.78
C ASP A 414 -11.05 23.11 37.44
N ILE A 415 -9.78 22.96 37.09
CA ILE A 415 -8.71 23.86 37.56
C ILE A 415 -8.92 25.27 37.03
N THR A 416 -9.23 25.44 35.74
CA THR A 416 -9.49 26.75 35.13
C THR A 416 -10.62 27.47 35.88
N ASP A 417 -11.72 26.77 36.17
CA ASP A 417 -12.86 27.33 36.91
C ASP A 417 -12.49 27.73 38.34
N ILE A 418 -11.72 26.89 39.04
CA ILE A 418 -11.28 27.19 40.42
C ILE A 418 -10.32 28.36 40.46
N VAL A 419 -9.38 28.45 39.52
CA VAL A 419 -8.44 29.58 39.42
C VAL A 419 -9.21 30.87 39.15
N ALA A 420 -10.15 30.87 38.21
CA ALA A 420 -10.98 32.03 37.91
C ALA A 420 -11.82 32.49 39.11
N LYS A 421 -12.47 31.54 39.82
CA LYS A 421 -13.24 31.84 41.05
C LYS A 421 -12.35 32.40 42.15
N ARG A 422 -11.16 31.81 42.34
CA ARG A 422 -10.20 32.24 43.35
C ARG A 422 -9.72 33.66 43.09
N GLU A 423 -9.31 33.98 41.86
CA GLU A 423 -8.87 35.33 41.48
C GLU A 423 -9.98 36.38 41.70
N LEU A 424 -11.22 36.07 41.31
CA LEU A 424 -12.35 36.96 41.53
C LEU A 424 -12.58 37.25 43.02
N LEU A 425 -12.50 36.22 43.88
CA LEU A 425 -12.64 36.39 45.33
C LEU A 425 -11.46 37.18 45.92
N ILE A 426 -10.23 36.95 45.45
CA ILE A 426 -9.04 37.71 45.89
C ILE A 426 -9.22 39.20 45.56
N ILE A 427 -9.64 39.54 44.33
CA ILE A 427 -9.89 40.93 43.91
C ILE A 427 -10.96 41.58 44.80
N ARG A 428 -12.06 40.86 45.08
CA ARG A 428 -13.14 41.35 45.95
C ARG A 428 -12.67 41.56 47.39
N ALA A 429 -11.90 40.61 47.93
CA ALA A 429 -11.36 40.70 49.29
C ALA A 429 -10.39 41.88 49.44
N ARG A 430 -9.48 42.08 48.46
CA ARG A 430 -8.59 43.25 48.43
C ARG A 430 -9.37 44.56 48.36
N LYS A 431 -10.43 44.61 47.54
CA LYS A 431 -11.29 45.80 47.42
C LYS A 431 -12.05 46.11 48.72
N ALA A 432 -12.55 45.08 49.41
CA ALA A 432 -13.21 45.24 50.72
C ALA A 432 -12.22 45.72 51.79
N ALA A 433 -11.02 45.11 51.86
CA ALA A 433 -9.95 45.54 52.77
C ALA A 433 -9.51 46.98 52.50
N GLY A 434 -9.39 47.39 51.23
CA GLY A 434 -9.08 48.78 50.85
C GLY A 434 -10.16 49.81 51.23
N LYS A 435 -11.37 49.36 51.56
CA LYS A 435 -12.48 50.19 52.07
C LYS A 435 -12.63 50.12 53.59
N ASN A 436 -11.71 49.46 54.30
CA ASN A 436 -11.81 49.14 55.73
C ASN A 436 -13.01 48.24 56.10
N GLU A 437 -13.60 47.52 55.13
CA GLU A 437 -14.65 46.52 55.35
C GLU A 437 -14.04 45.16 55.72
N PHE A 438 -13.35 45.09 56.86
CA PHE A 438 -12.51 43.93 57.22
C PHE A 438 -13.31 42.64 57.47
N ASP A 439 -14.52 42.72 58.01
CA ASP A 439 -15.38 41.55 58.23
C ASP A 439 -15.77 40.88 56.91
N GLU A 440 -16.03 41.68 55.88
CA GLU A 440 -16.34 41.20 54.53
C GLU A 440 -15.11 40.60 53.85
N ALA A 441 -13.94 41.24 54.00
CA ALA A 441 -12.68 40.71 53.49
C ALA A 441 -12.34 39.34 54.13
N GLU A 442 -12.54 39.20 55.44
CA GLU A 442 -12.33 37.94 56.17
C GLU A 442 -13.35 36.86 55.76
N ARG A 443 -14.60 37.24 55.49
CA ARG A 443 -15.62 36.32 54.95
C ARG A 443 -15.21 35.76 53.59
N LEU A 444 -14.80 36.63 52.67
CA LEU A 444 -14.32 36.24 51.34
C LEU A 444 -13.05 35.38 51.41
N TYR A 445 -12.14 35.70 52.33
CA TYR A 445 -10.95 34.88 52.59
C TYR A 445 -11.33 33.45 53.04
N LYS A 446 -12.30 33.31 53.94
CA LYS A 446 -12.83 31.99 54.36
C LYS A 446 -13.49 31.24 53.22
N GLU A 447 -14.14 31.92 52.26
CA GLU A 447 -14.67 31.28 51.05
C GLU A 447 -13.56 30.76 50.15
N ILE A 448 -12.47 31.51 49.97
CA ILE A 448 -11.30 31.07 49.20
C ILE A 448 -10.71 29.77 49.79
N LEU A 449 -10.60 29.67 51.12
CA LEU A 449 -10.08 28.48 51.79
C LEU A 449 -10.96 27.23 51.63
N LYS A 450 -12.26 27.41 51.34
CA LYS A 450 -13.18 26.28 51.06
C LYS A 450 -13.04 25.74 49.65
N LEU A 451 -12.42 26.48 48.72
CA LEU A 451 -12.22 26.01 47.36
C LEU A 451 -11.20 24.85 47.33
N PRO A 452 -11.33 23.89 46.39
CA PRO A 452 -10.33 22.87 46.15
C PRO A 452 -8.93 23.47 46.00
N ASN A 453 -7.95 22.84 46.65
CA ASN A 453 -6.56 23.27 46.62
C ASN A 453 -5.67 22.27 45.87
N ARG A 454 -4.38 22.60 45.73
CA ARG A 454 -3.37 21.74 45.09
C ARG A 454 -3.42 20.30 45.58
N GLY A 455 -3.51 20.08 46.90
CA GLY A 455 -3.54 18.74 47.50
C GLY A 455 -4.74 17.91 47.08
N ASN A 456 -5.91 18.54 46.90
CA ASN A 456 -7.12 17.88 46.41
C ASN A 456 -6.90 17.36 44.98
N PHE A 457 -6.47 18.24 44.06
CA PHE A 457 -6.24 17.89 42.66
C PHE A 457 -5.09 16.89 42.47
N THR A 458 -3.99 17.01 43.23
CA THR A 458 -2.89 16.03 43.18
C THR A 458 -3.36 14.64 43.64
N ARG A 459 -4.21 14.56 44.68
CA ARG A 459 -4.76 13.27 45.14
C ARG A 459 -5.68 12.66 44.08
N GLU A 460 -6.53 13.47 43.47
CA GLU A 460 -7.45 13.03 42.42
C GLU A 460 -6.68 12.54 41.18
N LEU A 461 -5.68 13.29 40.72
CA LEU A 461 -4.78 12.93 39.63
C LEU A 461 -4.08 11.59 39.91
N ASN A 462 -3.49 11.42 41.09
CA ASN A 462 -2.80 10.19 41.46
C ASN A 462 -3.74 8.98 41.53
N GLY A 463 -4.96 9.16 42.04
CA GLY A 463 -5.98 8.11 42.07
C GLY A 463 -6.38 7.65 40.66
N SER A 464 -6.66 8.60 39.76
CA SER A 464 -7.00 8.31 38.37
C SER A 464 -5.83 7.69 37.60
N ARG A 465 -4.61 8.21 37.79
CA ARG A 465 -3.38 7.67 37.21
C ARG A 465 -3.16 6.20 37.59
N ALA A 466 -3.30 5.87 38.87
CA ALA A 466 -3.13 4.50 39.36
C ALA A 466 -4.10 3.53 38.69
N LYS A 467 -5.38 3.92 38.60
CA LYS A 467 -6.43 3.14 37.92
C LYS A 467 -6.10 2.94 36.43
N ALA A 468 -5.81 4.01 35.70
CA ALA A 468 -5.52 3.93 34.27
C ALA A 468 -4.25 3.13 33.96
N THR A 469 -3.26 3.18 34.85
CA THR A 469 -2.02 2.39 34.73
C THR A 469 -2.28 0.90 34.96
N ASP A 470 -3.08 0.55 35.97
CA ASP A 470 -3.50 -0.84 36.23
C ASP A 470 -4.31 -1.40 35.06
N ASP A 471 -5.27 -0.64 34.52
CA ASP A 471 -6.03 -1.02 33.32
C ASP A 471 -5.10 -1.28 32.11
N ALA A 472 -4.09 -0.42 31.90
CA ALA A 472 -3.11 -0.59 30.84
C ALA A 472 -2.21 -1.82 31.04
N GLN A 473 -1.80 -2.12 32.28
CA GLN A 473 -1.00 -3.30 32.62
C GLN A 473 -1.79 -4.59 32.41
N ARG A 474 -3.05 -4.64 32.85
CA ARG A 474 -3.95 -5.78 32.61
C ARG A 474 -4.18 -6.04 31.12
N ALA A 475 -4.23 -4.99 30.32
CA ALA A 475 -4.33 -5.08 28.86
C ALA A 475 -2.97 -5.37 28.16
N GLY A 476 -1.86 -5.47 28.88
CA GLY A 476 -0.52 -5.67 28.32
C GLY A 476 0.00 -4.49 27.49
N ASN A 477 -0.60 -3.31 27.61
CA ASN A 477 -0.29 -2.14 26.78
C ASN A 477 0.75 -1.22 27.43
N ARG A 478 2.03 -1.62 27.31
CA ARG A 478 3.19 -0.85 27.82
C ARG A 478 3.32 0.55 27.23
N VAL A 479 2.85 0.76 26.00
CA VAL A 479 2.91 2.06 25.33
C VAL A 479 1.91 3.03 25.96
N ALA A 480 0.68 2.57 26.21
CA ALA A 480 -0.33 3.35 26.91
C ALA A 480 0.12 3.71 28.33
N GLU A 481 0.66 2.76 29.09
CA GLU A 481 1.21 2.98 30.44
C GLU A 481 2.24 4.13 30.46
N ARG A 482 3.24 4.08 29.55
CA ARG A 482 4.26 5.14 29.47
C ARG A 482 3.66 6.50 29.13
N ARG A 483 2.70 6.54 28.20
CA ARG A 483 2.02 7.79 27.80
C ARG A 483 1.17 8.37 28.94
N ILE A 484 0.45 7.52 29.69
CA ILE A 484 -0.33 7.91 30.87
C ILE A 484 0.57 8.58 31.92
N LYS A 485 1.76 8.03 32.14
CA LYS A 485 2.75 8.63 33.05
C LYS A 485 3.16 10.04 32.60
N VAL A 486 3.54 10.21 31.33
CA VAL A 486 3.93 11.51 30.76
C VAL A 486 2.81 12.54 30.87
N LEU A 487 1.58 12.18 30.46
CA LEU A 487 0.42 13.07 30.57
C LEU A 487 0.12 13.49 32.02
N SER A 488 0.35 12.58 32.98
CA SER A 488 0.17 12.89 34.40
C SER A 488 1.24 13.86 34.92
N GLU A 489 2.48 13.74 34.45
CA GLU A 489 3.59 14.64 34.82
C GLU A 489 3.35 16.05 34.25
N GLU A 490 2.89 16.14 33.01
CA GLU A 490 2.46 17.41 32.39
C GLU A 490 1.31 18.05 33.19
N MET A 491 0.30 17.26 33.57
CA MET A 491 -0.82 17.75 34.38
C MET A 491 -0.39 18.21 35.78
N GLN A 492 0.53 17.49 36.43
CA GLN A 492 1.07 17.90 37.72
C GLN A 492 1.76 19.26 37.63
N THR A 493 2.46 19.51 36.53
CA THR A 493 3.10 20.82 36.26
C THR A 493 2.06 21.94 36.17
N ILE A 494 0.92 21.70 35.52
CA ILE A 494 -0.20 22.65 35.45
C ILE A 494 -0.77 22.91 36.86
N ILE A 495 -1.04 21.85 37.63
CA ILE A 495 -1.55 21.96 39.00
C ILE A 495 -0.61 22.80 39.87
N ASP A 496 0.69 22.53 39.80
CA ASP A 496 1.70 23.20 40.61
C ASP A 496 1.86 24.67 40.21
N LYS A 497 1.75 24.98 38.91
CA LYS A 497 1.85 26.35 38.38
C LYS A 497 0.66 27.23 38.78
N TYR A 498 -0.57 26.72 38.67
CA TYR A 498 -1.77 27.56 38.81
C TYR A 498 -2.42 27.52 40.20
N LEU A 499 -2.14 26.51 41.03
CA LEU A 499 -2.76 26.36 42.34
C LEU A 499 -1.77 26.54 43.52
N ALA A 500 -0.66 27.24 43.29
CA ALA A 500 0.31 27.57 44.33
C ALA A 500 -0.35 28.33 45.50
N THR A 501 0.05 28.00 46.73
CA THR A 501 -0.53 28.56 47.97
C THR A 501 -0.10 30.02 48.23
N SER A 502 0.99 30.47 47.62
CA SER A 502 1.61 31.78 47.89
C SER A 502 0.65 32.95 47.72
N THR A 503 -0.21 32.94 46.71
CA THR A 503 -1.16 34.04 46.44
C THR A 503 -2.22 34.19 47.53
N VAL A 504 -2.64 33.08 48.14
CA VAL A 504 -3.62 33.08 49.23
C VAL A 504 -2.98 33.57 50.54
N ASP A 505 -1.73 33.19 50.79
CA ASP A 505 -0.96 33.64 51.96
C ASP A 505 -0.63 35.14 51.87
N GLU A 506 -0.28 35.62 50.68
CA GLU A 506 -0.10 37.05 50.40
C GLU A 506 -1.37 37.87 50.65
N LEU A 507 -2.55 37.35 50.25
CA LEU A 507 -3.81 38.02 50.55
C LEU A 507 -4.05 38.12 52.06
N LYS A 508 -3.77 37.06 52.82
CA LYS A 508 -3.94 37.08 54.28
C LYS A 508 -3.06 38.15 54.93
N LYS A 509 -1.78 38.23 54.53
CA LYS A 509 -0.86 39.27 55.01
C LYS A 509 -1.38 40.66 54.65
N PHE A 510 -1.80 40.87 53.41
CA PHE A 510 -2.37 42.14 52.97
C PHE A 510 -3.57 42.60 53.80
N ILE A 511 -4.50 41.69 54.12
CA ILE A 511 -5.66 42.00 54.97
C ILE A 511 -5.21 42.36 56.40
N GLN A 512 -4.21 41.66 56.94
CA GLN A 512 -3.66 41.94 58.28
C GLN A 512 -2.93 43.29 58.33
N ASP A 513 -2.11 43.61 57.33
CA ASP A 513 -1.37 44.86 57.25
C ASP A 513 -2.34 46.06 57.17
N MET A 514 -3.33 45.99 56.26
CA MET A 514 -4.36 47.03 56.12
C MET A 514 -5.18 47.23 57.41
N ARG A 515 -5.40 46.15 58.19
CA ARG A 515 -6.12 46.23 59.46
C ARG A 515 -5.28 46.90 60.55
N ASN A 516 -3.98 46.65 60.56
CA ASN A 516 -3.06 47.27 61.52
C ASN A 516 -2.85 48.76 61.20
N ASP A 517 -2.86 49.14 59.93
CA ASP A 517 -2.73 50.55 59.49
C ASP A 517 -4.01 51.39 59.76
N ALA A 518 -5.16 50.74 59.94
CA ALA A 518 -6.45 51.39 60.20
C ALA A 518 -6.80 51.55 61.70
N LEU A 519 -6.01 50.93 62.59
CA LEU A 519 -6.09 51.05 64.06
C LEU A 519 -5.13 52.14 64.55
#